data_AF-A0A7S3J250-F1
#
_entry.id   AF-A0A7S3J250-F1
#
_cell.length_a   1.000
_cell.length_b   1.000
_cell.length_c   1.000
_cell.angle_alpha   90.00
_cell.angle_beta   90.00
_cell.angle_gamma   90.00
#
_symmetry.space_group_name_H-M   'P 1'
#
loop_
_entity.id
_entity.type
_entity.pdbx_description
1 polymer ?
#
loop_
_entity_poly.entity_id
_entity_poly.type
_entity_poly.pdbx_seq_one_letter_code
_entity_poly.pdbx_strand_id
1 'polypeptide(L)'
;NENDFELKEELVLKIAILAEKFALNLNWYVDVIVKLITIESAGDYVSDDIRFRVFQILTGFGDGEPNFELQKYASLQIFLALKSEKVHETMVKLAASVLPEFGHHIADAPGKG
;
A
#
# COMPACT_ATOMS: atom_id res chain seq x y z
N ASN A 1 7.97 -22.32 -15.43
CA ASN A 1 8.04 -22.34 -13.95
C ASN A 1 8.90 -21.20 -13.42
N GLU A 2 10.21 -21.12 -13.65
CA GLU A 2 11.05 -19.97 -13.19
C GLU A 2 10.69 -18.65 -13.89
N ASN A 3 10.53 -18.67 -15.21
CA ASN A 3 10.07 -17.51 -16.01
C ASN A 3 8.71 -16.93 -15.56
N ASP A 4 7.84 -17.74 -14.95
CA ASP A 4 6.52 -17.26 -14.49
C ASP A 4 6.64 -16.44 -13.19
N PHE A 5 7.65 -16.72 -12.36
CA PHE A 5 7.95 -15.96 -11.15
C PHE A 5 8.59 -14.61 -11.52
N GLU A 6 9.60 -14.62 -12.38
CA GLU A 6 10.26 -13.40 -12.87
C GLU A 6 9.27 -12.48 -13.60
N LEU A 7 8.39 -13.06 -14.42
CA LEU A 7 7.35 -12.27 -15.11
C LEU A 7 6.39 -11.62 -14.11
N LYS A 8 5.99 -12.31 -13.04
CA LYS A 8 5.10 -11.73 -12.01
C LYS A 8 5.78 -10.57 -11.28
N GLU A 9 7.05 -10.71 -10.94
CA GLU A 9 7.83 -9.63 -10.32
C GLU A 9 7.91 -8.40 -11.23
N GLU A 10 8.25 -8.60 -12.51
CA GLU A 10 8.31 -7.52 -13.48
C GLU A 10 6.94 -6.86 -13.70
N LEU A 11 5.86 -7.64 -13.73
CA LEU A 11 4.50 -7.13 -13.85
C LEU A 11 4.08 -6.31 -12.63
N VAL A 12 4.35 -6.79 -11.41
CA VAL A 12 4.03 -6.06 -10.18
C VAL A 12 4.76 -4.72 -10.15
N LEU A 13 6.05 -4.71 -10.48
CA LEU A 13 6.84 -3.49 -10.58
C LEU A 13 6.28 -2.51 -11.62
N LYS A 14 5.97 -2.99 -12.84
CA LYS A 14 5.40 -2.17 -13.90
C LYS A 14 4.03 -1.60 -13.52
N ILE A 15 3.17 -2.39 -12.87
CA ILE A 15 1.87 -1.92 -12.39
C ILE A 15 2.06 -0.82 -11.34
N ALA A 16 2.97 -0.99 -10.38
CA ALA A 16 3.25 0.02 -9.36
C ALA A 16 3.75 1.34 -9.98
N ILE A 17 4.68 1.28 -10.93
CA ILE A 17 5.23 2.46 -11.63
C ILE A 17 4.13 3.16 -12.45
N LEU A 18 3.34 2.40 -13.21
CA LEU A 18 2.26 2.96 -14.00
C LEU A 18 1.18 3.58 -13.12
N ALA A 19 0.88 2.94 -11.99
CA ALA A 19 -0.09 3.46 -11.05
C ALA A 19 0.37 4.79 -10.47
N GLU A 20 1.61 4.88 -10.02
CA GLU A 20 2.17 6.13 -9.48
C GLU A 20 2.16 7.26 -10.52
N LYS A 21 2.57 6.95 -11.76
CA LYS A 21 2.73 7.96 -12.82
C LYS A 21 1.41 8.46 -13.40
N PHE A 22 0.39 7.61 -13.45
CA PHE A 22 -0.84 7.87 -14.20
C PHE A 22 -2.11 7.85 -13.36
N ALA A 23 -2.02 7.66 -12.04
CA ALA A 23 -3.16 7.79 -11.15
C ALA A 23 -3.84 9.16 -11.30
N LEU A 24 -5.17 9.16 -11.36
CA LEU A 24 -5.96 10.40 -11.32
C LEU A 24 -5.84 11.11 -9.97
N ASN A 25 -5.55 10.35 -8.91
CA ASN A 25 -5.27 10.85 -7.56
C ASN A 25 -4.54 9.77 -6.75
N LEU A 26 -3.90 10.17 -5.65
CA LEU A 26 -3.10 9.26 -4.82
C LEU A 26 -3.94 8.21 -4.07
N ASN A 27 -5.24 8.42 -3.86
CA ASN A 27 -6.10 7.37 -3.29
C ASN A 27 -6.19 6.16 -4.23
N TRP A 28 -6.31 6.40 -5.54
CA TRP A 28 -6.31 5.31 -6.52
C TRP A 28 -4.97 4.57 -6.57
N TYR A 29 -3.84 5.29 -6.43
CA TYR A 29 -2.53 4.64 -6.28
C TYR A 29 -2.50 3.71 -5.06
N VAL A 30 -2.97 4.19 -3.90
CA VAL A 30 -3.07 3.39 -2.67
C VAL A 30 -3.92 2.14 -2.90
N ASP A 31 -5.07 2.26 -3.57
CA ASP A 31 -5.93 1.11 -3.87
C ASP A 31 -5.22 0.06 -4.72
N VAL A 32 -4.45 0.49 -5.73
CA VAL A 32 -3.67 -0.43 -6.58
C VAL A 32 -2.63 -1.18 -5.75
N ILE A 33 -1.91 -0.50 -4.87
CA ILE A 33 -0.87 -1.11 -4.03
C ILE A 33 -1.47 -2.09 -3.02
N VAL A 34 -2.54 -1.68 -2.32
CA VAL A 34 -3.26 -2.56 -1.39
C VAL A 34 -3.77 -3.80 -2.13
N LYS A 35 -4.26 -3.63 -3.36
CA LYS A 35 -4.71 -4.74 -4.21
C LYS A 35 -3.56 -5.65 -4.65
N LEU A 36 -2.42 -5.11 -5.04
CA LEU A 36 -1.24 -5.91 -5.40
C LEU A 36 -0.77 -6.79 -4.24
N ILE A 37 -0.82 -6.26 -3.02
CA ILE A 37 -0.42 -7.01 -1.81
C ILE A 37 -1.46 -8.07 -1.41
N THR A 38 -2.75 -7.77 -1.59
CA THR A 38 -3.85 -8.66 -1.15
C THR A 38 -4.16 -9.78 -2.15
N ILE A 39 -3.73 -9.67 -3.40
CA ILE A 39 -3.83 -10.75 -4.38
C ILE A 39 -2.85 -11.88 -4.01
N GLU A 40 -3.39 -13.08 -3.81
CA GLU A 40 -2.64 -14.29 -3.41
C GLU A 40 -1.47 -14.61 -4.36
N SER A 41 -1.60 -14.33 -5.66
CA SER A 41 -0.55 -14.59 -6.64
C SER A 41 0.48 -13.48 -6.83
N ALA A 42 0.34 -12.35 -6.11
CA ALA A 42 1.13 -11.13 -6.34
C ALA A 42 1.81 -10.58 -5.09
N GLY A 43 1.27 -10.85 -3.89
CA GLY A 43 1.78 -10.28 -2.63
C GLY A 43 3.26 -10.55 -2.36
N ASP A 44 3.75 -11.74 -2.72
CA ASP A 44 5.16 -12.15 -2.56
C ASP A 44 6.12 -11.35 -3.45
N TYR A 45 5.63 -10.77 -4.55
CA TYR A 45 6.44 -10.03 -5.53
C TYR A 45 6.36 -8.52 -5.34
N VAL A 46 5.61 -8.06 -4.33
CA VAL A 46 5.65 -6.65 -3.93
C VAL A 46 6.94 -6.43 -3.13
N SER A 47 7.95 -5.89 -3.81
CA SER A 47 9.27 -5.66 -3.22
C SER A 47 9.27 -4.57 -2.14
N ASP A 48 10.32 -4.57 -1.33
CA ASP A 48 10.54 -3.56 -0.30
C ASP A 48 10.63 -2.14 -0.90
N ASP A 49 11.19 -1.99 -2.10
CA ASP A 49 11.26 -0.70 -2.79
C ASP A 49 9.87 -0.13 -3.10
N ILE A 50 8.93 -0.97 -3.54
CA ILE A 50 7.53 -0.55 -3.76
C ILE A 50 6.92 -0.12 -2.43
N ARG A 51 7.10 -0.90 -1.35
CA ARG A 51 6.59 -0.55 -0.01
C ARG A 51 7.17 0.77 0.49
N PHE A 52 8.47 0.98 0.34
CA PHE A 52 9.13 2.22 0.75
C PHE A 52 8.68 3.41 -0.09
N ARG A 53 8.45 3.22 -1.38
CA ARG A 53 7.93 4.28 -2.25
C ARG A 53 6.53 4.74 -1.83
N VAL A 54 5.65 3.79 -1.52
CA VAL A 54 4.31 4.08 -0.97
C VAL A 54 4.42 4.89 0.31
N PHE A 55 5.32 4.48 1.22
CA PHE A 55 5.53 5.18 2.47
C PHE A 55 6.04 6.62 2.26
N GLN A 56 6.98 6.84 1.33
CA GLN A 56 7.45 8.18 0.96
C GLN A 56 6.33 9.07 0.41
N ILE A 57 5.44 8.52 -0.43
CA ILE A 57 4.29 9.26 -0.96
C ILE A 57 3.35 9.68 0.17
N LEU A 58 3.11 8.81 1.15
CA LEU A 58 2.25 9.12 2.30
C LEU A 58 2.86 10.18 3.23
N THR A 59 4.17 10.18 3.43
CA THR A 59 4.86 11.18 4.26
C THR A 59 5.05 12.53 3.55
N GLY A 60 4.84 12.60 2.23
CA GLY A 60 5.18 13.77 1.42
C GLY A 60 6.68 13.87 1.11
N PHE A 61 7.48 12.83 1.37
CA PHE A 61 8.92 12.90 1.12
C PHE A 61 9.23 12.91 -0.39
N GLY A 62 10.13 13.82 -0.81
CA GLY A 62 10.48 14.05 -2.22
C GLY A 62 9.98 15.42 -2.70
N ASP A 63 8.82 15.45 -3.35
CA ASP A 63 8.29 16.63 -4.05
C ASP A 63 6.85 17.02 -3.62
N GLY A 64 6.35 16.50 -2.49
CA GLY A 64 4.94 16.63 -2.08
C GLY A 64 4.76 17.25 -0.70
N GLU A 65 3.73 18.08 -0.54
CA GLU A 65 3.28 18.46 0.79
C GLU A 65 2.54 17.28 1.46
N PRO A 66 2.64 17.11 2.79
CA PRO A 66 1.86 16.13 3.52
C PRO A 66 0.37 16.28 3.22
N ASN A 67 -0.30 15.17 2.88
CA ASN A 67 -1.72 15.15 2.57
C ASN A 67 -2.49 14.32 3.60
N PHE A 68 -3.12 15.01 4.55
CA PHE A 68 -3.88 14.40 5.64
C PHE A 68 -5.00 13.47 5.14
N GLU A 69 -5.74 13.87 4.11
CA GLU A 69 -6.85 13.06 3.57
C GLU A 69 -6.33 11.76 2.95
N LEU A 70 -5.19 11.82 2.26
CA LEU A 70 -4.51 10.64 1.73
C LEU A 70 -4.00 9.72 2.86
N GLN A 71 -3.34 10.30 3.87
CA GLN A 71 -2.80 9.55 5.01
C GLN A 71 -3.91 8.82 5.78
N LYS A 72 -5.04 9.50 5.99
CA LYS A 72 -6.25 8.92 6.58
C LYS A 72 -6.81 7.80 5.71
N TYR A 73 -6.96 8.03 4.40
CA TYR A 73 -7.47 7.04 3.46
C TYR A 73 -6.59 5.78 3.43
N ALA A 74 -5.28 5.94 3.29
CA ALA A 74 -4.33 4.84 3.26
C ALA A 74 -4.33 4.04 4.56
N SER A 75 -4.34 4.72 5.70
CA SER A 75 -4.43 4.08 7.01
C SER A 75 -5.70 3.25 7.14
N LEU A 76 -6.83 3.76 6.65
CA LEU A 76 -8.10 3.02 6.65
C LEU A 76 -8.03 1.79 5.74
N GLN A 77 -7.56 1.92 4.50
CA GLN A 77 -7.46 0.79 3.56
C GLN A 77 -6.54 -0.31 4.09
N ILE A 78 -5.38 0.07 4.64
CA ILE A 78 -4.43 -0.87 5.23
C ILE A 78 -5.04 -1.55 6.47
N PHE A 79 -5.71 -0.80 7.34
CA PHE A 79 -6.40 -1.37 8.50
C PHE A 79 -7.51 -2.35 8.10
N LEU A 80 -8.29 -2.03 7.06
CA LEU A 80 -9.33 -2.92 6.54
C LEU A 80 -8.72 -4.17 5.91
N ALA A 81 -7.62 -4.04 5.16
CA ALA A 81 -6.92 -5.19 4.59
C ALA A 81 -6.41 -6.16 5.67
N LEU A 82 -5.94 -5.65 6.81
CA LEU A 82 -5.55 -6.47 7.97
C LEU A 82 -6.70 -7.26 8.62
N LYS A 83 -7.96 -6.85 8.43
CA LYS A 83 -9.13 -7.58 8.97
C LYS A 83 -9.49 -8.82 8.15
N SER A 84 -8.81 -9.06 7.02
CA SER A 84 -9.03 -10.23 6.19
C SER A 84 -8.62 -11.52 6.92
N GLU A 85 -9.30 -12.63 6.67
CA GLU A 85 -8.99 -13.94 7.27
C GLU A 85 -7.56 -14.41 6.94
N LYS A 86 -7.09 -14.06 5.73
CA LYS A 86 -5.72 -14.30 5.26
C LYS A 86 -5.07 -12.96 4.95
N VAL A 87 -3.96 -12.67 5.63
CA VAL A 87 -3.20 -11.43 5.45
C VAL A 87 -1.78 -11.78 4.99
N HIS A 88 -1.35 -11.15 3.91
CA HIS A 88 0.01 -11.32 3.38
C HIS A 88 1.04 -10.68 4.32
N GLU A 89 2.23 -11.29 4.45
CA GLU A 89 3.31 -10.73 5.28
C GLU A 89 3.67 -9.29 4.87
N THR A 90 3.72 -9.02 3.57
CA THR A 90 3.94 -7.67 3.02
C THR A 90 2.90 -6.65 3.52
N MET A 91 1.64 -7.05 3.71
CA MET A 91 0.61 -6.17 4.27
C MET A 91 0.89 -5.87 5.73
N VAL A 92 1.32 -6.86 6.51
CA VAL A 92 1.72 -6.67 7.91
C VAL A 92 2.91 -5.71 8.01
N LYS A 93 3.91 -5.87 7.15
CA LYS A 93 5.07 -4.96 7.08
C LYS A 93 4.66 -3.54 6.71
N LEU A 94 3.81 -3.37 5.68
CA LEU A 94 3.31 -2.05 5.28
C LEU A 94 2.52 -1.40 6.43
N ALA A 95 1.64 -2.16 7.10
CA ALA A 95 0.88 -1.66 8.23
C ALA A 95 1.75 -1.27 9.43
N ALA A 96 2.81 -2.03 9.70
CA ALA A 96 3.77 -1.72 10.75
C ALA A 96 4.53 -0.41 10.50
N SER A 97 4.68 0.01 9.23
CA SER A 97 5.25 1.32 8.88
C SER A 97 4.21 2.44 8.90
N VAL A 98 3.00 2.20 8.39
CA VAL A 98 2.00 3.27 8.17
C VAL A 98 1.16 3.57 9.42
N LEU A 99 0.70 2.55 10.16
CA LEU A 99 -0.25 2.74 11.26
C LEU A 99 0.35 3.46 12.48
N PRO A 100 1.61 3.25 12.87
CA PRO A 100 2.20 4.03 13.96
C PRO A 100 2.28 5.53 13.66
N GLU A 101 2.52 5.89 12.40
CA GLU A 101 2.66 7.28 11.97
C GLU A 101 1.28 7.96 11.82
N PHE A 102 0.35 7.32 11.12
CA PHE A 102 -0.89 7.95 10.65
C PHE A 102 -2.16 7.38 11.30
N GLY A 103 -2.04 6.36 12.16
CA GLY A 103 -3.19 5.67 12.76
C GLY A 103 -4.08 6.58 13.61
N HIS A 104 -3.55 7.68 14.12
CA HIS A 104 -4.31 8.69 14.85
C HIS A 104 -5.39 9.38 13.98
N HIS A 105 -5.22 9.43 12.65
CA HIS A 105 -6.22 9.99 11.73
C HIS A 105 -7.49 9.13 11.61
N ILE A 106 -7.41 7.86 12.01
CA ILE A 106 -8.51 6.88 11.97
C ILE A 106 -8.87 6.37 13.36
N ALA A 107 -8.49 7.12 14.41
CA ALA A 107 -8.81 6.79 15.80
C ALA A 107 -10.31 6.90 16.07
N ASP A 108 -10.99 7.90 15.51
CA ASP A 108 -12.44 8.11 15.65
C ASP A 108 -13.29 7.26 14.68
N ALA A 109 -12.67 6.36 13.92
CA ALA A 109 -13.39 5.53 12.95
C ALA A 109 -14.24 4.46 13.66
N PRO A 110 -15.52 4.26 13.29
CA PRO A 110 -16.40 3.33 13.96
C PRO A 110 -15.88 1.89 13.91
N GLY A 111 -15.97 1.17 15.04
CA GLY A 111 -15.49 -0.21 15.19
C GLY A 111 -14.09 -0.33 15.81
N LYS A 112 -13.68 0.66 16.61
CA LYS A 112 -12.43 0.65 17.40
C LYS A 112 -12.74 1.13 18.82
N GLY A 113 -12.92 0.17 19.74
CA GLY A 113 -13.34 0.39 21.14
C GLY A 113 -14.75 -0.11 21.38
#